data_AF-A0A450XPL9-F1
#
_entry.id   AF-A0A450XPL9-F1
#
_cell.length_a   1.000
_cell.length_b   1.000
_cell.length_c   1.000
_cell.angle_alpha   90.00
_cell.angle_beta   90.00
_cell.angle_gamma   90.00
#
_symmetry.space_group_name_H-M   'P 1'
#
loop_
_entity.id
_entity.type
_entity.pdbx_description
1 polymer ?
#
loop_
_entity_poly.entity_id
_entity_poly.type
_entity_poly.pdbx_seq_one_letter_code
_entity_poly.pdbx_strand_id
1 'polypeptide(L)'
;MAKKIFFLPHAIKHMLYPDSFRRMATDDFQQIQVCRIVDDRGQSATAEGIFYQLIVRLHKFSLGREDFHQSIHWQRGLVLDDGYNGRAYLAHISNDIRITVRASYPAYFLGLLTGEVKWLVESFWEGLRCEVTVPCLVSRKDGKSCPGLFEVEKLIDSKRKRRPDHPCPVCNEWQDIDALLSNAPPVRALTTESTLDTLLTEFTDIKRALVVIHERMRDGFAQLDTNDKQLLSRIDNARTDLLQALTDEAKDGPRLFSLEPVNRNRFNPKKWAKDTFRLTLWCEHSRLPLPMLYEDKNKGVCQIELDRAWFKKASPFLKILNGTLRLGLPVAAAGLEFTLDEAAYEAVEGHLDSGQEIIEASTDFKSGGGPVDGWLDCDTQNRERGQIAGSPISAHGAVLREFHALLRRQDPGCKFGGLVRVRNKRNEFLWVHPRFEGEY
;
A
#
# COMPACT_ATOMS: atom_id res chain seq x y z
N MET A 1 13.21 -25.15 -7.46
CA MET A 1 14.62 -25.19 -7.92
C MET A 1 15.43 -24.18 -7.13
N ALA A 2 16.38 -24.64 -6.30
CA ALA A 2 17.25 -23.76 -5.52
C ALA A 2 18.33 -23.17 -6.45
N LYS A 3 18.17 -21.89 -6.86
CA LYS A 3 19.20 -21.15 -7.60
C LYS A 3 20.28 -20.69 -6.63
N LYS A 4 21.56 -21.01 -6.93
CA LYS A 4 22.74 -20.64 -6.14
C LYS A 4 22.82 -19.12 -5.97
N ILE A 5 22.77 -18.65 -4.73
CA ILE A 5 23.06 -17.26 -4.35
C ILE A 5 24.58 -17.09 -4.39
N PHE A 6 25.09 -16.28 -5.31
CA PHE A 6 26.52 -15.96 -5.39
C PHE A 6 26.84 -14.75 -4.52
N PHE A 7 27.73 -14.94 -3.54
CA PHE A 7 28.27 -13.85 -2.71
C PHE A 7 29.51 -13.26 -3.39
N LEU A 8 29.49 -11.97 -3.69
CA LEU A 8 30.68 -11.23 -4.16
C LEU A 8 31.44 -10.62 -2.97
N PRO A 9 32.78 -10.48 -3.04
CA PRO A 9 33.60 -9.98 -1.93
C PRO A 9 33.29 -8.52 -1.51
N HIS A 10 33.37 -8.27 -0.20
CA HIS A 10 32.95 -7.07 0.52
C HIS A 10 33.57 -5.74 0.01
N ALA A 11 34.83 -5.76 -0.45
CA ALA A 11 35.60 -4.55 -0.74
C ALA A 11 35.29 -3.89 -2.11
N ILE A 12 34.87 -4.67 -3.11
CA ILE A 12 34.72 -4.18 -4.49
C ILE A 12 33.39 -3.42 -4.69
N LYS A 13 32.31 -3.82 -3.99
CA LYS A 13 30.99 -3.17 -4.11
C LYS A 13 30.86 -1.88 -3.28
N HIS A 14 31.45 -1.81 -2.08
CA HIS A 14 31.35 -0.63 -1.22
C HIS A 14 32.02 0.62 -1.82
N MET A 15 33.06 0.45 -2.65
CA MET A 15 33.77 1.54 -3.34
C MET A 15 33.14 1.94 -4.70
N LEU A 16 32.44 1.05 -5.40
CA LEU A 16 31.87 1.33 -6.73
C LEU A 16 30.43 1.87 -6.72
N TYR A 17 29.66 1.67 -5.64
CA TYR A 17 28.20 1.88 -5.64
C TYR A 17 27.61 3.15 -5.02
N PRO A 18 28.31 3.96 -4.19
CA PRO A 18 27.83 5.31 -3.90
C PRO A 18 27.52 6.08 -5.19
N ASP A 19 28.27 5.81 -6.27
CA ASP A 19 28.14 6.53 -7.53
C ASP A 19 26.97 6.06 -8.42
N SER A 20 26.60 4.77 -8.45
CA SER A 20 25.45 4.31 -9.23
C SER A 20 24.10 4.55 -8.54
N PHE A 21 24.08 4.64 -7.20
CA PHE A 21 22.94 5.17 -6.44
C PHE A 21 22.83 6.69 -6.56
N ARG A 22 23.95 7.40 -6.78
CA ARG A 22 23.97 8.85 -7.06
C ARG A 22 23.48 9.19 -8.47
N ARG A 23 23.74 8.36 -9.48
CA ARG A 23 23.30 8.52 -10.88
C ARG A 23 21.79 8.21 -11.09
N MET A 24 20.93 8.86 -10.32
CA MET A 24 19.48 8.95 -10.61
C MET A 24 19.14 10.40 -11.00
N ALA A 25 17.96 10.62 -11.57
CA ALA A 25 17.56 11.90 -12.15
C ALA A 25 17.74 13.05 -11.13
N THR A 26 18.11 14.24 -11.62
CA THR A 26 18.36 15.44 -10.81
C THR A 26 17.16 15.88 -9.95
N ASP A 27 15.96 15.42 -10.31
CA ASP A 27 14.70 15.82 -9.65
C ASP A 27 14.20 14.77 -8.63
N ASP A 28 14.93 13.69 -8.41
CA ASP A 28 14.53 12.67 -7.43
C ASP A 28 14.85 13.11 -5.99
N PHE A 29 13.85 13.01 -5.13
CA PHE A 29 13.99 13.23 -3.69
C PHE A 29 14.65 12.04 -3.03
N GLN A 30 15.32 12.27 -1.91
CA GLN A 30 15.89 11.24 -1.06
C GLN A 30 15.28 11.31 0.33
N GLN A 31 14.79 10.18 0.84
CA GLN A 31 14.35 10.03 2.23
C GLN A 31 15.12 8.90 2.92
N ILE A 32 15.32 9.06 4.22
CA ILE A 32 16.09 8.13 5.04
C ILE A 32 15.32 7.77 6.32
N GLN A 33 15.19 6.48 6.59
CA GLN A 33 14.81 5.96 7.90
C GLN A 33 15.87 5.03 8.46
N VAL A 34 15.89 4.93 9.78
CA VAL A 34 16.75 4.02 10.53
C VAL A 34 15.88 3.13 11.39
N CYS A 35 15.92 1.83 11.11
CA CYS A 35 15.33 0.78 11.92
C CYS A 35 16.34 0.42 13.02
N ARG A 36 16.10 0.92 14.23
CA ARG A 36 16.95 0.67 15.39
C ARG A 36 16.51 -0.62 16.07
N ILE A 37 17.42 -1.57 16.17
CA ILE A 37 17.14 -2.89 16.74
C ILE A 37 17.48 -2.84 18.22
N VAL A 38 16.49 -3.11 19.06
CA VAL A 38 16.63 -3.03 20.51
C VAL A 38 16.12 -4.29 21.20
N ASP A 39 16.66 -4.58 22.37
CA ASP A 39 16.13 -5.63 23.25
C ASP A 39 14.92 -5.15 24.08
N ASP A 40 14.39 -6.03 24.93
CA ASP A 40 13.29 -5.72 25.86
C ASP A 40 13.61 -4.55 26.82
N ARG A 41 14.89 -4.26 27.05
CA ARG A 41 15.37 -3.16 27.90
C ARG A 41 15.63 -1.88 27.11
N GLY A 42 15.42 -1.87 25.79
CA GLY A 42 15.68 -0.73 24.91
C GLY A 42 17.16 -0.51 24.59
N GLN A 43 18.03 -1.49 24.87
CA GLN A 43 19.45 -1.46 24.53
C GLN A 43 19.65 -1.95 23.10
N SER A 44 20.66 -1.40 22.41
CA SER A 44 20.97 -1.81 21.03
C SER A 44 21.31 -3.30 20.98
N ALA A 45 20.61 -4.03 20.12
CA ALA A 45 20.77 -5.46 19.93
C ALA A 45 21.08 -5.78 18.46
N THR A 46 21.62 -6.97 18.20
CA THR A 46 21.97 -7.41 16.84
C THR A 46 21.00 -8.49 16.38
N ALA A 47 20.33 -8.28 15.24
CA ALA A 47 19.57 -9.32 14.56
C ALA A 47 20.50 -10.10 13.59
N GLU A 48 21.14 -11.15 14.10
CA GLU A 48 22.07 -11.94 13.30
C GLU A 48 21.38 -12.55 12.08
N GLY A 49 22.03 -12.41 10.92
CA GLY A 49 21.53 -12.98 9.66
C GLY A 49 20.38 -12.20 9.00
N ILE A 50 20.00 -11.03 9.51
CA ILE A 50 18.86 -10.25 8.99
C ILE A 50 18.95 -9.94 7.49
N PHE A 51 20.13 -9.61 6.97
CA PHE A 51 20.28 -9.31 5.54
C PHE A 51 20.10 -10.55 4.65
N TYR A 52 20.43 -11.76 5.12
CA TYR A 52 20.14 -12.98 4.35
C TYR A 52 18.63 -13.18 4.20
N GLN A 53 17.88 -12.95 5.28
CA GLN A 53 16.42 -13.01 5.26
C GLN A 53 15.83 -11.92 4.37
N LEU A 54 16.32 -10.67 4.47
CA LEU A 54 15.86 -9.55 3.64
C LEU A 54 16.14 -9.78 2.16
N ILE A 55 17.29 -10.33 1.78
CA ILE A 55 17.62 -10.64 0.39
C ILE A 55 16.60 -11.60 -0.22
N VAL A 56 16.25 -12.68 0.49
CA VAL A 56 15.25 -13.65 0.02
C VAL A 56 13.86 -13.03 0.00
N ARG A 57 13.49 -12.28 1.05
CA ARG A 57 12.16 -11.71 1.21
C ARG A 57 11.86 -10.60 0.20
N LEU A 58 12.86 -9.80 -0.13
CA LEU A 58 12.76 -8.64 -1.02
C LEU A 58 13.25 -8.95 -2.44
N HIS A 59 13.42 -10.24 -2.78
CA HIS A 59 13.95 -10.65 -4.08
C HIS A 59 13.12 -10.14 -5.28
N LYS A 60 11.81 -9.94 -5.09
CA LYS A 60 10.92 -9.37 -6.11
C LYS A 60 11.29 -7.93 -6.52
N PHE A 61 11.99 -7.20 -5.66
CA PHE A 61 12.54 -5.87 -5.92
C PHE A 61 14.03 -5.92 -6.27
N SER A 62 14.61 -7.11 -6.46
CA SER A 62 16.02 -7.20 -6.84
C SER A 62 16.22 -6.64 -8.24
N LEU A 63 17.24 -5.81 -8.42
CA LEU A 63 17.69 -5.36 -9.74
C LEU A 63 17.94 -6.51 -10.73
N GLY A 64 18.23 -7.71 -10.23
CA GLY A 64 18.43 -8.90 -11.06
C GLY A 64 17.26 -9.87 -11.14
N ARG A 65 16.00 -9.38 -11.06
CA ARG A 65 14.81 -10.23 -11.22
C ARG A 65 14.80 -10.93 -12.58
N GLU A 66 15.08 -10.20 -13.65
CA GLU A 66 15.16 -10.73 -15.01
C GLU A 66 16.55 -11.29 -15.33
N ASP A 67 17.60 -10.66 -14.79
CA ASP A 67 18.99 -11.06 -14.94
C ASP A 67 19.74 -11.03 -13.60
N PHE A 68 19.98 -12.21 -13.01
CA PHE A 68 20.61 -12.32 -11.69
C PHE A 68 22.02 -11.70 -11.61
N HIS A 69 22.70 -11.47 -12.74
CA HIS A 69 23.99 -10.77 -12.75
C HIS A 69 23.87 -9.30 -12.32
N GLN A 70 22.67 -8.73 -12.40
CA GLN A 70 22.38 -7.36 -11.98
C GLN A 70 21.99 -7.25 -10.51
N SER A 71 21.80 -8.38 -9.81
CA SER A 71 21.50 -8.38 -8.37
C SER A 71 22.66 -7.83 -7.54
N ILE A 72 22.39 -6.78 -6.77
CA ILE A 72 23.38 -6.14 -5.90
C ILE A 72 23.00 -6.35 -4.44
N HIS A 73 23.65 -7.33 -3.82
CA HIS A 73 23.66 -7.54 -2.37
C HIS A 73 25.04 -7.97 -1.88
N TRP A 74 25.27 -7.84 -0.58
CA TRP A 74 26.44 -8.28 0.16
C TRP A 74 26.03 -8.60 1.61
N GLN A 75 26.96 -9.05 2.45
CA GLN A 75 26.67 -9.52 3.81
C GLN A 75 25.94 -8.48 4.69
N ARG A 76 26.14 -7.18 4.45
CA ARG A 76 25.64 -6.08 5.28
C ARG A 76 24.73 -5.11 4.52
N GLY A 77 24.23 -5.50 3.35
CA GLY A 77 23.39 -4.59 2.56
C GLY A 77 22.88 -5.16 1.25
N LEU A 78 21.92 -4.44 0.68
CA LEU A 78 21.36 -4.72 -0.64
C LEU A 78 20.82 -3.45 -1.31
N VAL A 79 20.69 -3.52 -2.63
CA VAL A 79 20.05 -2.52 -3.47
C VAL A 79 18.81 -3.13 -4.11
N LEU A 80 17.72 -2.39 -4.07
CA LEU A 80 16.41 -2.78 -4.58
C LEU A 80 15.86 -1.71 -5.51
N ASP A 81 15.01 -2.11 -6.45
CA ASP A 81 14.37 -1.25 -7.43
C ASP A 81 12.90 -1.67 -7.58
N ASP A 82 11.99 -0.70 -7.48
CA ASP A 82 10.55 -0.89 -7.63
C ASP A 82 10.01 -0.01 -8.78
N GLY A 83 10.77 0.12 -9.86
CA GLY A 83 10.38 0.88 -11.05
C GLY A 83 10.13 2.36 -10.74
N TYR A 84 8.92 2.83 -11.01
CA TYR A 84 8.55 4.24 -10.75
C TYR A 84 8.50 4.61 -9.27
N ASN A 85 8.38 3.64 -8.37
CA ASN A 85 8.44 3.84 -6.91
C ASN A 85 9.88 4.08 -6.42
N GLY A 86 10.87 3.90 -7.31
CA GLY A 86 12.25 4.29 -7.12
C GLY A 86 13.18 3.19 -6.63
N ARG A 87 14.36 3.61 -6.19
CA ARG A 87 15.47 2.73 -5.82
C ARG A 87 15.78 2.86 -4.34
N ALA A 88 16.02 1.73 -3.70
CA ALA A 88 16.35 1.67 -2.29
C ALA A 88 17.75 1.09 -2.05
N TYR A 89 18.40 1.62 -1.02
CA TYR A 89 19.66 1.14 -0.47
C TYR A 89 19.45 0.82 1.01
N LEU A 90 19.66 -0.45 1.37
CA LEU A 90 19.58 -0.92 2.74
C LEU A 90 20.97 -1.32 3.21
N ALA A 91 21.39 -0.82 4.36
CA ALA A 91 22.70 -1.15 4.93
C ALA A 91 22.69 -1.28 6.44
N HIS A 92 23.46 -2.24 6.94
CA HIS A 92 23.71 -2.43 8.36
C HIS A 92 24.79 -1.46 8.85
N ILE A 93 24.39 -0.46 9.64
CA ILE A 93 25.28 0.55 10.22
C ILE A 93 25.30 0.35 11.72
N SER A 94 26.46 -0.02 12.27
CA SER A 94 26.58 -0.55 13.63
C SER A 94 25.67 -1.77 13.81
N ASN A 95 24.59 -1.66 14.58
CA ASN A 95 23.57 -2.67 14.83
C ASN A 95 22.20 -2.30 14.23
N ASP A 96 22.11 -1.15 13.58
CA ASP A 96 20.86 -0.61 13.04
C ASP A 96 20.83 -0.79 11.52
N ILE A 97 19.63 -0.76 10.96
CA ILE A 97 19.41 -0.83 9.52
C ILE A 97 19.04 0.56 9.02
N ARG A 98 19.91 1.15 8.20
CA ARG A 98 19.60 2.37 7.46
C ARG A 98 18.97 2.02 6.12
N ILE A 99 17.83 2.62 5.84
CA ILE A 99 17.08 2.49 4.60
C ILE A 99 17.05 3.86 3.94
N THR A 100 17.61 3.96 2.74
CA THR A 100 17.60 5.18 1.93
C THR A 100 16.83 4.89 0.66
N VAL A 101 15.81 5.68 0.36
CA VAL A 101 15.04 5.57 -0.89
C VAL A 101 15.20 6.85 -1.69
N ARG A 102 15.43 6.69 -3.00
CA ARG A 102 15.44 7.78 -3.98
C ARG A 102 14.37 7.53 -5.03
N ALA A 103 13.49 8.51 -5.18
CA ALA A 103 12.36 8.47 -6.11
C ALA A 103 11.77 9.87 -6.28
N SER A 104 10.88 10.03 -7.24
CA SER A 104 10.04 11.21 -7.34
C SER A 104 9.08 11.32 -6.13
N TYR A 105 8.66 10.19 -5.54
CA TYR A 105 7.93 10.11 -4.27
C TYR A 105 8.44 8.95 -3.38
N PRO A 106 9.49 9.16 -2.56
CA PRO A 106 10.16 8.06 -1.83
C PRO A 106 9.33 7.42 -0.73
N ALA A 107 8.29 8.10 -0.23
CA ALA A 107 7.58 7.75 0.99
C ALA A 107 6.92 6.36 0.93
N TYR A 108 6.34 5.98 -0.21
CA TYR A 108 5.70 4.68 -0.38
C TYR A 108 6.69 3.52 -0.22
N PHE A 109 7.75 3.51 -1.04
CA PHE A 109 8.70 2.40 -1.03
C PHE A 109 9.50 2.36 0.28
N LEU A 110 9.82 3.52 0.85
CA LEU A 110 10.46 3.62 2.17
C LEU A 110 9.56 3.02 3.26
N GLY A 111 8.27 3.37 3.29
CA GLY A 111 7.29 2.81 4.23
C GLY A 111 7.11 1.31 4.09
N LEU A 112 7.07 0.80 2.85
CA LEU A 112 7.01 -0.62 2.56
C LEU A 112 8.22 -1.35 3.16
N LEU A 113 9.44 -0.89 2.86
CA LEU A 113 10.69 -1.52 3.29
C LEU A 113 10.89 -1.44 4.80
N THR A 114 10.63 -0.28 5.40
CA THR A 114 10.67 -0.11 6.86
C THR A 114 9.69 -1.06 7.55
N GLY A 115 8.47 -1.19 7.01
CA GLY A 115 7.48 -2.14 7.51
C GLY A 115 7.94 -3.60 7.41
N GLU A 116 8.61 -3.98 6.31
CA GLU A 116 9.17 -5.32 6.15
C GLU A 116 10.28 -5.61 7.17
N VAL A 117 11.18 -4.65 7.40
CA VAL A 117 12.27 -4.78 8.37
C VAL A 117 11.71 -4.87 9.79
N LYS A 118 10.82 -3.95 10.18
CA LYS A 118 10.19 -3.96 11.52
C LYS A 118 9.49 -5.29 11.79
N TRP A 119 8.63 -5.73 10.87
CA TRP A 119 7.93 -7.00 11.01
C TRP A 119 8.91 -8.17 11.10
N LEU A 120 9.98 -8.20 10.29
CA LEU A 120 10.93 -9.31 10.29
C LEU A 120 11.66 -9.41 11.62
N VAL A 121 12.13 -8.28 12.15
CA VAL A 121 12.80 -8.22 13.45
C VAL A 121 11.88 -8.74 14.55
N GLU A 122 10.66 -8.22 14.62
CA GLU A 122 9.72 -8.51 15.71
C GLU A 122 9.07 -9.90 15.62
N SER A 123 9.05 -10.51 14.43
CA SER A 123 8.44 -11.84 14.23
C SER A 123 9.43 -12.99 14.28
N PHE A 124 10.69 -12.76 13.88
CA PHE A 124 11.68 -13.83 13.74
C PHE A 124 12.60 -13.95 14.97
N TRP A 125 12.97 -12.85 15.62
CA TRP A 125 13.83 -12.87 16.81
C TRP A 125 13.01 -12.60 18.07
N GLU A 126 12.98 -13.57 18.98
CA GLU A 126 12.33 -13.43 20.28
C GLU A 126 13.06 -12.40 21.16
N GLY A 127 12.30 -11.52 21.81
CA GLY A 127 12.83 -10.47 22.71
C GLY A 127 13.49 -9.28 22.00
N LEU A 128 13.43 -9.21 20.66
CA LEU A 128 13.87 -8.04 19.90
C LEU A 128 12.69 -7.20 19.43
N ARG A 129 12.90 -5.88 19.42
CA ARG A 129 11.98 -4.87 18.88
C ARG A 129 12.68 -3.99 17.87
N CYS A 130 11.90 -3.40 16.97
CA CYS A 130 12.40 -2.49 15.96
C CYS A 130 11.77 -1.09 16.12
N GLU A 131 12.56 -0.17 16.64
CA GLU A 131 12.19 1.25 16.76
C GLU A 131 12.46 1.95 15.41
N VAL A 132 11.42 2.51 14.79
CA VAL A 132 11.57 3.29 13.57
C VAL A 132 11.96 4.71 13.94
N THR A 133 13.11 5.14 13.43
CA THR A 133 13.70 6.45 13.76
C THR A 133 14.06 7.24 12.50
N VAL A 134 14.12 8.57 12.63
CA VAL A 134 14.66 9.49 11.62
C VAL A 134 15.93 10.16 12.14
N PRO A 135 16.93 10.39 11.27
CA PRO A 135 18.16 11.06 11.67
C PRO A 135 17.95 12.55 11.93
N CYS A 136 18.77 13.09 12.83
CA CYS A 136 18.90 14.53 13.03
C CYS A 136 19.33 15.24 11.73
N LEU A 137 18.67 16.36 11.41
CA LEU A 137 18.92 17.18 10.23
C LEU A 137 20.13 18.11 10.39
N VAL A 138 20.58 18.32 11.63
CA VAL A 138 21.71 19.21 11.93
C VAL A 138 23.03 18.58 11.51
N SER A 139 23.76 19.29 10.66
CA SER A 139 25.16 19.02 10.37
C SER A 139 26.06 19.69 11.41
N ARG A 140 27.00 18.93 11.97
CA ARG A 140 28.00 19.44 12.91
C ARG A 140 29.04 20.29 12.18
N LYS A 141 29.81 21.07 12.95
CA LYS A 141 30.87 21.98 12.45
C LYS A 141 31.98 21.26 11.65
N ASP A 142 32.14 19.95 11.83
CA ASP A 142 33.06 19.09 11.08
C ASP A 142 32.49 18.57 9.75
N GLY A 143 31.30 19.05 9.35
CA GLY A 143 30.59 18.63 8.14
C GLY A 143 29.90 17.27 8.26
N LYS A 144 29.97 16.60 9.42
CA LYS A 144 29.30 15.31 9.65
C LYS A 144 27.89 15.53 10.17
N SER A 145 26.94 14.71 9.72
CA SER A 145 25.59 14.70 10.27
C SER A 145 25.61 14.30 11.75
N CYS A 146 24.78 14.95 12.56
CA CYS A 146 24.61 14.58 13.96
C CYS A 146 24.08 13.13 14.06
N PRO A 147 24.64 12.27 14.93
CA PRO A 147 24.20 10.89 15.08
C PRO A 147 22.90 10.75 15.89
N GLY A 148 22.26 11.86 16.27
CA GLY A 148 20.99 11.85 16.97
C GLY A 148 19.90 11.20 16.13
N LEU A 149 19.08 10.38 16.78
CA LEU A 149 17.93 9.71 16.17
C LEU A 149 16.66 10.12 16.93
N PHE A 150 15.58 10.31 16.19
CA PHE A 150 14.27 10.60 16.73
C PHE A 150 13.34 9.44 16.47
N GLU A 151 12.72 8.91 17.51
CA GLU A 151 11.68 7.91 17.37
C GLU A 151 10.44 8.53 16.74
N VAL A 152 10.05 7.96 15.62
CA VAL A 152 9.01 8.49 14.76
C VAL A 152 7.66 8.54 15.49
N GLU A 153 7.35 7.53 16.31
CA GLU A 153 6.12 7.49 17.12
C GLU A 153 6.06 8.65 18.13
N LYS A 154 7.19 8.98 18.79
CA LYS A 154 7.27 10.11 19.73
C LYS A 154 7.08 11.46 19.04
N LEU A 155 7.59 11.61 17.82
CA LEU A 155 7.41 12.84 17.03
C LEU A 155 5.92 13.08 16.71
N ILE A 156 5.20 12.05 16.32
CA ILE A 156 3.74 12.12 16.06
C ILE A 156 2.99 12.50 17.31
N ASP A 157 3.29 11.85 18.44
CA ASP A 157 2.60 12.13 19.70
C ASP A 157 2.86 13.56 20.18
N SER A 158 4.07 14.07 19.94
CA SER A 158 4.42 15.47 20.18
C SER A 158 3.61 16.41 19.27
N LYS A 159 3.52 16.10 17.97
CA LYS A 159 2.72 16.87 17.00
C LYS A 159 1.22 16.89 17.37
N ARG A 160 0.66 15.74 17.80
CA ARG A 160 -0.72 15.64 18.30
C ARG A 160 -0.96 16.53 19.52
N LYS A 161 0.04 16.68 20.38
CA LYS A 161 0.03 17.60 21.52
C LYS A 161 0.32 19.05 21.14
N ARG A 162 0.30 19.39 19.84
CA ARG A 162 0.55 20.73 19.28
C ARG A 162 1.92 21.31 19.65
N ARG A 163 2.93 20.44 19.75
CA ARG A 163 4.33 20.85 19.93
C ARG A 163 5.02 20.76 18.57
N PRO A 164 5.39 21.88 17.94
CA PRO A 164 5.96 21.86 16.59
C PRO A 164 7.42 21.40 16.57
N ASP A 165 8.13 21.49 17.70
CA ASP A 165 9.56 21.20 17.78
C ASP A 165 9.88 20.07 18.77
N HIS A 166 10.97 19.34 18.50
CA HIS A 166 11.53 18.33 19.40
C HIS A 166 13.05 18.51 19.55
N PRO A 167 13.61 18.53 20.78
CA PRO A 167 15.05 18.66 20.98
C PRO A 167 15.78 17.36 20.63
N CYS A 168 16.94 17.47 19.98
CA CYS A 168 17.81 16.34 19.69
C CYS A 168 18.49 15.82 20.97
N PRO A 169 18.47 14.51 21.26
CA PRO A 169 19.09 13.96 22.47
C PRO A 169 20.63 14.04 22.48
N VAL A 170 21.25 14.36 21.33
CA VAL A 170 22.72 14.39 21.20
C VAL A 170 23.26 15.82 21.09
N CYS A 171 22.69 16.65 20.21
CA CYS A 171 23.16 18.01 20.00
C CYS A 171 22.32 19.07 20.73
N ASN A 172 21.21 18.69 21.38
CA ASN A 172 20.27 19.57 22.09
C ASN A 172 19.61 20.67 21.23
N GLU A 173 19.86 20.68 19.92
CA GLU A 173 19.17 21.57 18.99
C GLU A 173 17.70 21.19 18.83
N TRP A 174 16.82 22.19 18.88
CA TRP A 174 15.40 22.06 18.61
C TRP A 174 15.17 21.93 17.12
N GLN A 175 14.44 20.90 16.71
CA GLN A 175 14.14 20.62 15.31
C GLN A 175 12.65 20.59 15.06
N ASP A 176 12.27 21.20 13.95
CA ASP A 176 10.92 21.19 13.44
C ASP A 176 10.49 19.74 13.15
N ILE A 177 9.36 19.34 13.75
CA ILE A 177 8.85 17.98 13.65
C ILE A 177 8.37 17.68 12.23
N ASP A 178 7.85 18.66 11.49
CA ASP A 178 7.38 18.44 10.12
C ASP A 178 8.55 18.18 9.17
N ALA A 179 9.67 18.87 9.33
CA ALA A 179 10.92 18.61 8.62
C ALA A 179 11.49 17.23 8.96
N LEU A 180 11.45 16.81 10.22
CA LEU A 180 11.87 15.45 10.62
C LEU A 180 10.96 14.37 10.02
N LEU A 181 9.63 14.57 10.11
CA LEU A 181 8.64 13.66 9.56
C LEU A 181 8.60 13.68 8.03
N SER A 182 9.18 14.68 7.36
CA SER A 182 9.39 14.63 5.90
C SER A 182 10.35 13.51 5.47
N ASN A 183 11.19 13.00 6.38
CA ASN A 183 12.03 11.81 6.17
C ASN A 183 11.40 10.52 6.68
N ALA A 184 10.23 10.61 7.31
CA ALA A 184 9.40 9.46 7.55
C ALA A 184 8.36 9.35 6.41
N PRO A 185 8.10 8.17 5.82
CA PRO A 185 6.77 7.84 5.35
C PRO A 185 5.74 8.45 6.31
N PRO A 186 4.68 9.11 5.80
CA PRO A 186 3.65 9.71 6.62
C PRO A 186 3.23 8.66 7.64
N VAL A 187 3.64 8.90 8.88
CA VAL A 187 3.48 7.87 9.87
C VAL A 187 2.00 7.75 10.09
N ARG A 188 1.57 6.50 10.22
CA ARG A 188 0.18 6.03 10.32
C ARG A 188 -0.59 6.57 11.53
N ALA A 189 -0.33 7.80 11.98
CA ALA A 189 -1.37 8.63 12.54
C ALA A 189 -2.39 8.87 11.43
N LEU A 190 -3.41 8.03 11.47
CA LEU A 190 -4.76 8.27 11.02
C LEU A 190 -5.20 9.68 11.43
N THR A 191 -4.73 10.69 10.71
CA THR A 191 -5.40 11.97 10.65
C THR A 191 -6.72 11.72 9.93
N THR A 192 -7.73 12.45 10.36
CA THR A 192 -9.16 12.29 10.04
C THR A 192 -9.53 12.34 8.56
N GLU A 193 -8.57 12.59 7.66
CA GLU A 193 -8.72 12.51 6.22
C GLU A 193 -7.73 11.45 5.72
N SER A 194 -8.23 10.33 5.19
CA SER A 194 -7.34 9.33 4.62
C SER A 194 -6.67 9.92 3.36
N THR A 195 -5.42 9.59 3.08
CA THR A 195 -4.76 9.95 1.79
C THR A 195 -5.63 9.54 0.60
N LEU A 196 -6.39 8.46 0.78
CA LEU A 196 -7.38 8.01 -0.17
C LEU A 196 -8.53 9.03 -0.33
N ASP A 197 -9.08 9.61 0.72
CA ASP A 197 -10.13 10.65 0.61
C ASP A 197 -9.65 11.86 -0.18
N THR A 198 -8.42 12.33 0.07
CA THR A 198 -7.81 13.41 -0.72
C THR A 198 -7.68 13.03 -2.20
N LEU A 199 -7.18 11.82 -2.49
CA LEU A 199 -7.07 11.33 -3.87
C LEU A 199 -8.44 11.10 -4.52
N LEU A 200 -9.45 10.71 -3.74
CA LEU A 200 -10.82 10.55 -4.19
C LEU A 200 -11.49 11.90 -4.46
N THR A 201 -11.13 12.96 -3.72
CA THR A 201 -11.63 14.33 -4.00
C THR A 201 -10.99 14.95 -5.23
N GLU A 202 -9.72 14.65 -5.50
CA GLU A 202 -8.99 15.08 -6.71
C GLU A 202 -9.21 14.12 -7.90
N PHE A 203 -10.09 13.14 -7.73
CA PHE A 203 -10.20 11.99 -8.61
C PHE A 203 -10.50 12.35 -10.07
N THR A 204 -11.33 13.36 -10.34
CA THR A 204 -11.70 13.74 -11.71
C THR A 204 -10.49 14.22 -12.51
N ASP A 205 -9.60 14.98 -11.86
CA ASP A 205 -8.36 15.46 -12.49
C ASP A 205 -7.33 14.33 -12.59
N ILE A 206 -7.28 13.45 -11.59
CA ILE A 206 -6.45 12.24 -11.62
C ILE A 206 -6.89 11.28 -12.73
N LYS A 207 -8.21 11.11 -12.98
CA LYS A 207 -8.73 10.24 -14.05
C LYS A 207 -8.19 10.67 -15.41
N ARG A 208 -8.21 11.97 -15.70
CA ARG A 208 -7.68 12.51 -16.95
C ARG A 208 -6.17 12.28 -17.07
N ALA A 209 -5.42 12.49 -15.98
CA ALA A 209 -4.00 12.21 -15.94
C ALA A 209 -3.72 10.71 -16.16
N LEU A 210 -4.52 9.83 -15.56
CA LEU A 210 -4.34 8.38 -15.62
C LEU A 210 -4.51 7.79 -17.02
N VAL A 211 -5.39 8.32 -17.86
CA VAL A 211 -5.51 7.92 -19.27
C VAL A 211 -4.22 8.26 -20.03
N VAL A 212 -3.72 9.48 -19.87
CA VAL A 212 -2.46 9.92 -20.49
C VAL A 212 -1.28 9.09 -19.99
N ILE A 213 -1.25 8.78 -18.69
CA ILE A 213 -0.21 7.95 -18.10
C ILE A 213 -0.31 6.51 -18.63
N HIS A 214 -1.51 5.95 -18.78
CA HIS A 214 -1.70 4.61 -19.37
C HIS A 214 -1.13 4.54 -20.79
N GLU A 215 -1.43 5.53 -21.63
CA GLU A 215 -0.84 5.64 -22.98
C GLU A 215 0.70 5.70 -22.92
N ARG A 216 1.27 6.54 -22.05
CA ARG A 216 2.73 6.64 -21.87
C ARG A 216 3.35 5.34 -21.34
N MET A 217 2.67 4.65 -20.42
CA MET A 217 3.17 3.39 -19.85
C MET A 217 3.15 2.25 -20.88
N ARG A 218 2.24 2.29 -21.86
CA ARG A 218 2.22 1.34 -22.99
C ARG A 218 3.49 1.44 -23.84
N ASP A 219 4.05 2.64 -23.97
CA ASP A 219 5.34 2.90 -24.64
C ASP A 219 6.56 2.66 -23.72
N GLY A 220 6.32 2.24 -22.47
CA GLY A 220 7.31 1.88 -21.46
C GLY A 220 7.48 2.90 -20.33
N PHE A 221 7.79 2.42 -19.13
CA PHE A 221 7.95 3.24 -17.92
C PHE A 221 9.01 4.36 -18.02
N ALA A 222 9.93 4.28 -18.99
CA ALA A 222 10.92 5.32 -19.25
C ALA A 222 10.30 6.65 -19.72
N GLN A 223 9.09 6.62 -20.28
CA GLN A 223 8.37 7.81 -20.78
C GLN A 223 7.62 8.58 -19.68
N LEU A 224 7.59 8.04 -18.45
CA LEU A 224 6.94 8.72 -17.33
C LEU A 224 7.76 9.90 -16.83
N ASP A 225 7.12 11.07 -16.74
CA ASP A 225 7.72 12.24 -16.13
C ASP A 225 7.70 12.15 -14.59
N THR A 226 8.32 13.12 -13.92
CA THR A 226 8.42 13.16 -12.45
C THR A 226 7.04 13.24 -11.78
N ASN A 227 6.08 13.96 -12.37
CA ASN A 227 4.74 14.11 -11.81
C ASN A 227 3.94 12.81 -11.95
N ASP A 228 4.05 12.13 -13.10
CA ASP A 228 3.43 10.83 -13.32
C ASP A 228 3.90 9.82 -12.29
N LYS A 229 5.22 9.73 -12.06
CA LYS A 229 5.82 8.81 -11.07
C LYS A 229 5.35 9.12 -9.66
N GLN A 230 5.25 10.40 -9.29
CA GLN A 230 4.72 10.83 -8.00
C GLN A 230 3.26 10.39 -7.81
N LEU A 231 2.43 10.63 -8.82
CA LEU A 231 1.01 10.28 -8.78
C LEU A 231 0.83 8.76 -8.61
N LEU A 232 1.53 7.95 -9.42
CA LEU A 232 1.44 6.49 -9.35
C LEU A 232 1.92 5.94 -8.01
N SER A 233 3.00 6.50 -7.44
CA SER A 233 3.50 6.11 -6.12
C SER A 233 2.49 6.44 -5.00
N ARG A 234 1.80 7.58 -5.09
CA ARG A 234 0.72 7.95 -4.15
C ARG A 234 -0.48 7.01 -4.26
N ILE A 235 -0.82 6.58 -5.48
CA ILE A 235 -1.87 5.59 -5.73
C ILE A 235 -1.52 4.24 -5.09
N ASP A 236 -0.29 3.76 -5.28
CA ASP A 236 0.20 2.52 -4.67
C ASP A 236 0.16 2.57 -3.14
N ASN A 237 0.50 3.72 -2.56
CA ASN A 237 0.39 3.96 -1.13
C ASN A 237 -1.05 3.85 -0.64
N ALA A 238 -1.97 4.61 -1.24
CA ALA A 238 -3.38 4.62 -0.83
C ALA A 238 -4.04 3.23 -0.97
N ARG A 239 -3.70 2.49 -2.03
CA ARG A 239 -4.15 1.11 -2.22
C ARG A 239 -3.63 0.18 -1.11
N THR A 240 -2.36 0.31 -0.76
CA THR A 240 -1.75 -0.51 0.30
C THR A 240 -2.40 -0.20 1.64
N ASP A 241 -2.70 1.06 1.93
CA ASP A 241 -3.41 1.46 3.14
C ASP A 241 -4.82 0.87 3.22
N LEU A 242 -5.58 0.88 2.11
CA LEU A 242 -6.87 0.21 2.03
C LEU A 242 -6.76 -1.28 2.34
N LEU A 243 -5.85 -1.99 1.66
CA LEU A 243 -5.69 -3.44 1.84
C LEU A 243 -5.20 -3.78 3.25
N GLN A 244 -4.33 -2.96 3.83
CA GLN A 244 -3.87 -3.13 5.21
C GLN A 244 -5.04 -2.98 6.19
N ALA A 245 -5.91 -1.98 6.00
CA ALA A 245 -7.08 -1.77 6.85
C ALA A 245 -8.12 -2.91 6.80
N LEU A 246 -8.10 -3.70 5.73
CA LEU A 246 -9.00 -4.85 5.50
C LEU A 246 -8.28 -6.20 5.63
N THR A 247 -7.14 -6.24 6.33
CA THR A 247 -6.31 -7.46 6.43
C THR A 247 -7.01 -8.59 7.16
N ASP A 248 -7.78 -8.27 8.20
CA ASP A 248 -8.46 -9.28 9.00
C ASP A 248 -9.58 -9.96 8.21
N GLU A 249 -10.34 -9.19 7.42
CA GLU A 249 -11.41 -9.69 6.58
C GLU A 249 -10.91 -10.59 5.44
N ALA A 250 -9.64 -10.45 5.03
CA ALA A 250 -9.04 -11.31 3.99
C ALA A 250 -9.05 -12.80 4.36
N LYS A 251 -9.12 -13.13 5.66
CA LYS A 251 -9.22 -14.52 6.15
C LYS A 251 -10.43 -15.25 5.59
N ASP A 252 -11.52 -14.50 5.40
CA ASP A 252 -12.87 -14.98 5.17
C ASP A 252 -13.31 -14.97 3.70
N GLY A 253 -12.67 -14.15 2.86
CA GLY A 253 -12.99 -14.07 1.44
C GLY A 253 -12.28 -12.92 0.71
N PRO A 254 -12.46 -12.83 -0.63
CA PRO A 254 -11.89 -11.75 -1.44
C PRO A 254 -12.37 -10.37 -0.99
N ARG A 255 -11.50 -9.37 -1.10
CA ARG A 255 -11.78 -8.01 -0.64
C ARG A 255 -12.03 -7.03 -1.78
N LEU A 256 -11.58 -7.39 -2.97
CA LEU A 256 -11.68 -6.55 -4.16
C LEU A 256 -12.77 -7.08 -5.09
N PHE A 257 -13.77 -6.24 -5.33
CA PHE A 257 -14.88 -6.52 -6.23
C PHE A 257 -15.44 -5.22 -6.82
N SER A 258 -16.09 -5.33 -7.97
CA SER A 258 -16.90 -4.26 -8.57
C SER A 258 -18.35 -4.70 -8.73
N LEU A 259 -19.27 -3.73 -8.74
CA LEU A 259 -20.71 -3.94 -8.84
C LEU A 259 -21.27 -3.12 -10.00
N GLU A 260 -22.14 -3.73 -10.80
CA GLU A 260 -22.90 -3.06 -11.83
C GLU A 260 -24.33 -3.62 -11.94
N PRO A 261 -25.35 -2.85 -12.34
CA PRO A 261 -26.70 -3.36 -12.53
C PRO A 261 -26.71 -4.27 -13.77
N VAL A 262 -27.38 -5.42 -13.69
CA VAL A 262 -27.53 -6.32 -14.85
C VAL A 262 -28.26 -5.60 -15.99
N ASN A 263 -29.27 -4.80 -15.66
CA ASN A 263 -30.09 -4.05 -16.62
C ASN A 263 -29.76 -2.55 -16.63
N ARG A 264 -28.52 -2.20 -17.01
CA ARG A 264 -28.04 -0.79 -17.01
C ARG A 264 -29.02 0.21 -17.63
N ASN A 265 -29.53 -0.08 -18.84
CA ASN A 265 -30.40 0.85 -19.58
C ASN A 265 -31.78 1.09 -18.92
N ARG A 266 -32.20 0.23 -18.00
CA ARG A 266 -33.49 0.33 -17.30
C ARG A 266 -33.34 0.65 -15.81
N PHE A 267 -32.10 0.65 -15.31
CA PHE A 267 -31.82 0.92 -13.92
C PHE A 267 -32.04 2.41 -13.63
N ASN A 268 -32.86 2.70 -12.62
CA ASN A 268 -33.01 4.06 -12.11
C ASN A 268 -32.39 4.15 -10.72
N PRO A 269 -31.17 4.71 -10.59
CA PRO A 269 -30.45 4.80 -9.33
C PRO A 269 -31.24 5.51 -8.20
N LYS A 270 -32.19 6.38 -8.54
CA LYS A 270 -32.98 7.15 -7.58
C LYS A 270 -34.26 6.44 -7.13
N LYS A 271 -34.77 5.48 -7.90
CA LYS A 271 -36.12 4.89 -7.71
C LYS A 271 -36.13 3.38 -7.40
N TRP A 272 -34.99 2.71 -7.43
CA TRP A 272 -34.94 1.28 -7.13
C TRP A 272 -35.13 0.99 -5.63
N ALA A 273 -35.72 -0.16 -5.32
CA ALA A 273 -35.83 -0.69 -3.96
C ALA A 273 -35.01 -1.98 -3.81
N LYS A 274 -35.07 -2.82 -4.84
CA LYS A 274 -34.33 -4.08 -4.98
C LYS A 274 -34.00 -4.27 -6.45
N ASP A 275 -32.79 -4.69 -6.76
CA ASP A 275 -32.38 -5.00 -8.13
C ASP A 275 -31.26 -6.05 -8.15
N THR A 276 -31.04 -6.64 -9.32
CA THR A 276 -29.97 -7.61 -9.54
C THR A 276 -28.72 -6.91 -10.05
N PHE A 277 -27.63 -7.10 -9.32
CA PHE A 277 -26.31 -6.57 -9.64
C PHE A 277 -25.41 -7.72 -10.10
N ARG A 278 -24.67 -7.46 -11.18
CA ARG A 278 -23.51 -8.26 -11.54
C ARG A 278 -22.34 -7.82 -10.67
N LEU A 279 -21.82 -8.78 -9.94
CA LEU A 279 -20.59 -8.67 -9.18
C LEU A 279 -19.43 -9.27 -9.96
N THR A 280 -18.30 -8.58 -9.99
CA THR A 280 -17.05 -9.09 -10.56
C THR A 280 -15.96 -9.09 -9.50
N LEU A 281 -15.31 -10.24 -9.29
CA LEU A 281 -14.16 -10.39 -8.38
C LEU A 281 -12.85 -9.97 -9.05
N TRP A 282 -11.92 -9.47 -8.25
CA TRP A 282 -10.62 -8.97 -8.69
C TRP A 282 -9.48 -9.72 -8.01
N CYS A 283 -8.37 -9.87 -8.72
CA CYS A 283 -7.14 -10.44 -8.16
C CYS A 283 -6.34 -9.38 -7.40
N GLU A 284 -5.98 -9.65 -6.15
CA GLU A 284 -5.22 -8.69 -5.33
C GLU A 284 -3.76 -8.52 -5.78
N HIS A 285 -3.20 -9.49 -6.50
CA HIS A 285 -1.84 -9.44 -7.06
C HIS A 285 -1.78 -8.63 -8.35
N SER A 286 -2.50 -9.07 -9.39
CA SER A 286 -2.47 -8.40 -10.71
C SER A 286 -3.29 -7.14 -10.76
N ARG A 287 -4.20 -6.91 -9.79
CA ARG A 287 -5.12 -5.77 -9.74
C ARG A 287 -6.09 -5.74 -10.93
N LEU A 288 -6.30 -6.89 -11.58
CA LEU A 288 -7.22 -7.05 -12.71
C LEU A 288 -8.45 -7.88 -12.31
N PRO A 289 -9.60 -7.64 -12.96
CA PRO A 289 -10.80 -8.44 -12.76
C PRO A 289 -10.59 -9.86 -13.31
N LEU A 290 -11.17 -10.87 -12.65
CA LEU A 290 -11.00 -12.28 -13.01
C LEU A 290 -11.39 -12.62 -14.45
N PRO A 291 -12.47 -12.05 -15.04
CA PRO A 291 -12.79 -12.30 -16.44
C PRO A 291 -11.65 -12.01 -17.42
N MET A 292 -10.81 -11.02 -17.13
CA MET A 292 -9.68 -10.66 -17.97
C MET A 292 -8.51 -11.64 -17.80
N LEU A 293 -8.26 -12.09 -16.57
CA LEU A 293 -7.16 -13.02 -16.27
C LEU A 293 -7.41 -14.44 -16.81
N TYR A 294 -8.67 -14.85 -16.85
CA TYR A 294 -9.08 -16.15 -17.38
C TYR A 294 -9.51 -16.11 -18.85
N GLU A 295 -9.58 -14.92 -19.46
CA GLU A 295 -10.16 -14.70 -20.79
C GLU A 295 -11.58 -15.29 -20.93
N ASP A 296 -12.33 -15.33 -19.83
CA ASP A 296 -13.68 -15.88 -19.74
C ASP A 296 -14.59 -14.91 -18.99
N LYS A 297 -15.56 -14.35 -19.72
CA LYS A 297 -16.53 -13.34 -19.26
C LYS A 297 -17.34 -13.77 -18.03
N ASN A 298 -17.42 -15.07 -17.74
CA ASN A 298 -18.21 -15.59 -16.63
C ASN A 298 -17.36 -15.96 -15.40
N LYS A 299 -16.03 -15.94 -15.48
CA LYS A 299 -15.17 -16.32 -14.34
C LYS A 299 -15.13 -15.24 -13.28
N GLY A 300 -15.44 -15.61 -12.04
CA GLY A 300 -15.47 -14.64 -10.95
C GLY A 300 -16.61 -13.65 -11.01
N VAL A 301 -17.62 -13.94 -11.83
CA VAL A 301 -18.80 -13.12 -12.00
C VAL A 301 -19.99 -13.82 -11.37
N CYS A 302 -20.73 -13.12 -10.52
CA CYS A 302 -21.97 -13.64 -9.97
C CYS A 302 -23.06 -12.58 -9.98
N GLN A 303 -24.31 -13.00 -10.08
CA GLN A 303 -25.45 -12.09 -9.96
C GLN A 303 -25.97 -12.17 -8.54
N ILE A 304 -26.10 -11.02 -7.90
CA ILE A 304 -26.60 -10.89 -6.54
C ILE A 304 -27.74 -9.90 -6.52
N GLU A 305 -28.80 -10.26 -5.82
CA GLU A 305 -29.89 -9.34 -5.57
C GLU A 305 -29.55 -8.50 -4.34
N LEU A 306 -29.47 -7.19 -4.53
CA LEU A 306 -29.22 -6.24 -3.45
C LEU A 306 -30.46 -5.40 -3.24
N ASP A 307 -30.66 -4.97 -2.01
CA ASP A 307 -31.63 -3.94 -1.68
C ASP A 307 -30.94 -2.59 -1.47
N ARG A 308 -31.73 -1.53 -1.60
CA ARG A 308 -31.24 -0.16 -1.48
C ARG A 308 -30.77 0.19 -0.08
N ALA A 309 -31.30 -0.45 0.96
CA ALA A 309 -30.92 -0.17 2.34
C ALA A 309 -29.49 -0.67 2.62
N TRP A 310 -29.17 -1.88 2.18
CA TRP A 310 -27.82 -2.42 2.21
C TRP A 310 -26.86 -1.54 1.40
N PHE A 311 -27.26 -1.15 0.19
CA PHE A 311 -26.39 -0.32 -0.67
C PHE A 311 -26.11 1.05 -0.04
N LYS A 312 -27.09 1.69 0.59
CA LYS A 312 -26.89 2.95 1.33
C LYS A 312 -25.93 2.78 2.51
N LYS A 313 -26.00 1.65 3.22
CA LYS A 313 -25.06 1.32 4.31
C LYS A 313 -23.64 1.07 3.77
N ALA A 314 -23.53 0.39 2.63
CA ALA A 314 -22.27 0.02 2.02
C ALA A 314 -21.63 1.17 1.20
N SER A 315 -22.38 2.22 0.84
CA SER A 315 -21.92 3.23 -0.12
C SER A 315 -20.60 3.92 0.24
N PRO A 316 -20.28 4.25 1.51
CA PRO A 316 -18.99 4.85 1.84
C PRO A 316 -17.82 3.89 1.54
N PHE A 317 -17.98 2.63 1.91
CA PHE A 317 -17.00 1.58 1.61
C PHE A 317 -16.89 1.32 0.11
N LEU A 318 -18.02 1.24 -0.60
CA LEU A 318 -18.03 1.03 -2.05
C LEU A 318 -17.39 2.20 -2.80
N LYS A 319 -17.54 3.44 -2.31
CA LYS A 319 -16.86 4.62 -2.87
C LYS A 319 -15.34 4.48 -2.78
N ILE A 320 -14.84 4.11 -1.60
CA ILE A 320 -13.41 3.86 -1.33
C ILE A 320 -12.89 2.73 -2.21
N LEU A 321 -13.61 1.60 -2.26
CA LEU A 321 -13.23 0.43 -3.05
C LEU A 321 -13.21 0.76 -4.55
N ASN A 322 -14.29 1.32 -5.09
CA ASN A 322 -14.42 1.65 -6.51
C ASN A 322 -13.34 2.65 -6.95
N GLY A 323 -13.12 3.71 -6.16
CA GLY A 323 -12.07 4.67 -6.47
C GLY A 323 -10.68 4.06 -6.41
N THR A 324 -10.40 3.16 -5.46
CA THR A 324 -9.11 2.45 -5.41
C THR A 324 -8.89 1.54 -6.62
N LEU A 325 -9.92 0.82 -7.06
CA LEU A 325 -9.85 -0.01 -8.27
C LEU A 325 -9.58 0.84 -9.51
N ARG A 326 -10.25 1.99 -9.64
CA ARG A 326 -10.04 2.93 -10.76
C ARG A 326 -8.63 3.52 -10.76
N LEU A 327 -8.13 3.95 -9.60
CA LEU A 327 -6.77 4.48 -9.48
C LEU A 327 -5.71 3.43 -9.84
N GLY A 328 -5.92 2.17 -9.45
CA GLY A 328 -4.97 1.08 -9.71
C GLY A 328 -5.02 0.48 -11.12
N LEU A 329 -6.12 0.69 -11.86
CA LEU A 329 -6.36 0.04 -13.16
C LEU A 329 -5.30 0.38 -14.23
N PRO A 330 -4.88 1.64 -14.44
CA PRO A 330 -3.80 1.97 -15.40
C PRO A 330 -2.49 1.24 -15.12
N VAL A 331 -2.09 1.16 -13.85
CA VAL A 331 -0.88 0.45 -13.42
C VAL A 331 -0.98 -1.04 -13.73
N ALA A 332 -2.15 -1.62 -13.48
CA ALA A 332 -2.44 -3.03 -13.73
C ALA A 332 -2.40 -3.34 -15.24
N ALA A 333 -3.00 -2.45 -16.04
CA ALA A 333 -3.17 -2.60 -17.48
C ALA A 333 -1.89 -2.38 -18.29
N ALA A 334 -0.92 -1.64 -17.74
CA ALA A 334 0.38 -1.41 -18.35
C ALA A 334 1.50 -2.30 -17.78
N GLY A 335 1.18 -3.21 -16.84
CA GLY A 335 2.14 -4.14 -16.28
C GLY A 335 2.71 -5.10 -17.35
N LEU A 336 4.00 -5.39 -17.26
CA LEU A 336 4.79 -6.18 -18.22
C LEU A 336 4.21 -7.57 -18.57
N GLU A 337 3.32 -8.14 -17.73
CA GLU A 337 2.74 -9.47 -17.96
C GLU A 337 1.32 -9.47 -18.54
N PHE A 338 0.61 -8.34 -18.53
CA PHE A 338 -0.75 -8.20 -19.05
C PHE A 338 -0.96 -6.79 -19.58
N THR A 339 -0.60 -6.57 -20.85
CA THR A 339 -1.04 -5.38 -21.57
C THR A 339 -2.50 -5.57 -21.98
N LEU A 340 -3.40 -4.82 -21.36
CA LEU A 340 -4.78 -4.78 -21.84
C LEU A 340 -4.83 -4.02 -23.18
N ASP A 341 -5.55 -4.58 -24.15
CA ASP A 341 -5.95 -3.80 -25.31
C ASP A 341 -6.92 -2.67 -24.89
N GLU A 342 -7.07 -1.69 -25.77
CA GLU A 342 -7.86 -0.50 -25.48
C GLU A 342 -9.32 -0.84 -25.18
N ALA A 343 -9.91 -1.78 -25.93
CA ALA A 343 -11.31 -2.17 -25.76
C ALA A 343 -11.55 -2.87 -24.41
N ALA A 344 -10.61 -3.69 -23.96
CA ALA A 344 -10.67 -4.36 -22.66
C ALA A 344 -10.49 -3.35 -21.51
N TYR A 345 -9.59 -2.38 -21.66
CA TYR A 345 -9.41 -1.29 -20.70
C TYR A 345 -10.69 -0.45 -20.57
N GLU A 346 -11.22 0.05 -21.70
CA GLU A 346 -12.45 0.86 -21.75
C GLU A 346 -13.65 0.09 -21.19
N ALA A 347 -13.75 -1.22 -21.43
CA ALA A 347 -14.80 -2.05 -20.87
C ALA A 347 -14.74 -2.09 -19.34
N VAL A 348 -13.56 -2.32 -18.76
CA VAL A 348 -13.38 -2.35 -17.30
C VAL A 348 -13.61 -0.96 -16.69
N GLU A 349 -13.13 0.09 -17.36
CA GLU A 349 -13.40 1.48 -16.94
C GLU A 349 -14.90 1.79 -16.94
N GLY A 350 -15.61 1.44 -18.01
CA GLY A 350 -17.06 1.62 -18.10
C GLY A 350 -17.86 0.84 -17.04
N HIS A 351 -17.35 -0.32 -16.61
CA HIS A 351 -17.92 -1.07 -15.47
C HIS A 351 -17.76 -0.29 -14.15
N LEU A 352 -16.57 0.28 -13.90
CA LEU A 352 -16.29 1.06 -12.69
C LEU A 352 -17.02 2.42 -12.69
N ASP A 353 -17.18 3.04 -13.85
CA ASP A 353 -17.98 4.26 -14.04
C ASP A 353 -19.45 4.00 -13.72
N SER A 354 -20.01 2.89 -14.23
CA SER A 354 -21.37 2.47 -13.89
C SER A 354 -21.55 2.25 -12.39
N GLY A 355 -20.58 1.61 -11.73
CA GLY A 355 -20.58 1.44 -10.27
C GLY A 355 -20.57 2.77 -9.53
N GLN A 356 -19.78 3.75 -10.00
CA GLN A 356 -19.67 5.08 -9.41
C GLN A 356 -20.99 5.84 -9.45
N GLU A 357 -21.68 5.86 -10.59
CA GLU A 357 -22.96 6.58 -10.76
C GLU A 357 -24.02 6.12 -9.73
N ILE A 358 -24.01 4.83 -9.39
CA ILE A 358 -24.97 4.24 -8.46
C ILE A 358 -24.61 4.60 -7.02
N ILE A 359 -23.31 4.62 -6.69
CA ILE A 359 -22.78 5.07 -5.41
C ILE A 359 -23.20 6.53 -5.17
N GLU A 360 -22.96 7.41 -6.14
CA GLU A 360 -23.29 8.85 -6.04
C GLU A 360 -24.79 9.11 -5.92
N ALA A 361 -25.59 8.46 -6.77
CA ALA A 361 -27.05 8.60 -6.70
C ALA A 361 -27.66 8.06 -5.40
N SER A 362 -26.96 7.15 -4.72
CA SER A 362 -27.37 6.63 -3.41
C SER A 362 -26.99 7.56 -2.26
N THR A 363 -26.00 8.44 -2.45
CA THR A 363 -25.57 9.45 -1.48
C THR A 363 -26.34 10.78 -1.57
N ASP A 364 -26.93 11.12 -2.71
CA ASP A 364 -27.63 12.39 -2.97
C ASP A 364 -29.00 12.60 -2.26
N PHE A 365 -29.36 11.75 -1.30
CA PHE A 365 -30.57 11.93 -0.50
C PHE A 365 -30.30 12.81 0.73
N LYS A 366 -30.25 14.13 0.51
CA LYS A 366 -30.21 15.23 1.50
C LYS A 366 -29.14 15.10 2.60
N SER A 367 -27.97 15.69 2.34
CA SER A 367 -27.29 16.49 3.37
C SER A 367 -28.17 17.71 3.68
N GLY A 368 -29.15 17.53 4.55
CA GLY A 368 -29.74 18.66 5.27
C GLY A 368 -28.65 19.23 6.17
N GLY A 369 -28.28 20.49 5.93
CA GLY A 369 -27.21 21.17 6.67
C GLY A 369 -27.38 21.05 8.18
N GLY A 370 -26.41 20.41 8.80
CA GLY A 370 -26.17 20.33 10.24
C GLY A 370 -24.74 19.83 10.44
N PRO A 371 -23.98 20.37 11.40
CA PRO A 371 -22.65 19.85 11.70
C PRO A 371 -22.78 18.37 12.08
N VAL A 372 -21.79 17.57 11.66
CA VAL A 372 -21.61 16.18 12.05
C VAL A 372 -21.38 16.14 13.56
N ASP A 373 -22.47 16.10 14.32
CA ASP A 373 -22.49 15.96 15.76
C ASP A 373 -23.59 14.94 16.09
N GLY A 374 -23.17 13.78 16.60
CA GLY A 374 -24.08 12.69 16.96
C GLY A 374 -23.68 11.32 16.40
N TRP A 375 -22.47 10.85 16.69
CA TRP A 375 -22.14 9.41 16.65
C TRP A 375 -21.27 8.99 17.84
N LEU A 376 -21.62 9.53 19.01
CA LEU A 376 -21.23 9.03 20.32
C LEU A 376 -22.51 8.60 21.04
N ASP A 377 -22.98 7.38 20.75
CA ASP A 377 -23.63 6.53 21.75
C ASP A 377 -23.91 5.14 21.17
N CYS A 378 -23.02 4.22 21.50
CA CYS A 378 -23.37 2.82 21.75
C CYS A 378 -22.25 2.20 22.61
N ASP A 379 -22.46 2.32 23.92
CA ASP A 379 -22.04 1.43 25.00
C ASP A 379 -20.66 0.79 24.90
N THR A 380 -19.71 1.46 25.52
CA THR A 380 -18.58 0.86 26.21
C THR A 380 -19.05 -0.12 27.29
N GLN A 381 -18.69 -1.40 27.15
CA GLN A 381 -18.23 -2.19 28.28
C GLN A 381 -17.27 -3.31 27.85
N ASN A 382 -16.04 -3.21 28.37
CA ASN A 382 -15.00 -4.22 28.50
C ASN A 382 -14.42 -4.87 27.22
N ARG A 383 -13.26 -4.32 26.80
CA ARG A 383 -12.11 -5.16 26.43
C ARG A 383 -10.79 -4.39 26.52
N GLU A 384 -10.09 -4.60 27.64
CA GLU A 384 -8.67 -4.29 27.79
C GLU A 384 -7.83 -5.25 26.93
N ARG A 385 -7.32 -4.75 25.80
CA ARG A 385 -6.02 -5.10 25.22
C ARG A 385 -5.71 -4.09 24.13
N GLY A 386 -4.51 -3.50 24.20
CA GLY A 386 -4.06 -2.41 23.32
C GLY A 386 -4.43 -2.62 21.85
N GLN A 387 -5.40 -1.84 21.39
CA GLN A 387 -5.76 -1.72 19.99
C GLN A 387 -5.51 -0.27 19.60
N ILE A 388 -4.58 -0.11 18.67
CA ILE A 388 -4.37 1.10 17.89
C ILE A 388 -5.75 1.51 17.37
N ALA A 389 -6.18 2.74 17.67
CA ALA A 389 -7.47 3.27 17.22
C ALA A 389 -7.66 2.97 15.73
N GLY A 390 -8.72 2.22 15.40
CA GLY A 390 -8.95 1.69 14.05
C GLY A 390 -9.09 2.81 13.03
N SER A 391 -8.62 2.56 11.81
CA SER A 391 -8.83 3.48 10.69
C SER A 391 -10.33 3.60 10.36
N PRO A 392 -10.80 4.74 9.80
CA PRO A 392 -12.18 4.86 9.29
C PRO A 392 -12.54 3.71 8.34
N ILE A 393 -11.55 3.18 7.60
CA ILE A 393 -11.68 2.05 6.70
C ILE A 393 -11.88 0.72 7.46
N SER A 394 -11.18 0.52 8.58
CA SER A 394 -11.33 -0.67 9.44
C SER A 394 -12.74 -0.77 10.04
N ALA A 395 -13.41 0.37 10.26
CA ALA A 395 -14.81 0.39 10.68
C ALA A 395 -15.78 -0.22 9.64
N HIS A 396 -15.36 -0.36 8.38
CA HIS A 396 -16.15 -0.99 7.31
C HIS A 396 -16.03 -2.52 7.24
N GLY A 397 -15.23 -3.15 8.11
CA GLY A 397 -15.08 -4.61 8.14
C GLY A 397 -16.41 -5.37 8.28
N ALA A 398 -17.41 -4.77 8.94
CA ALA A 398 -18.76 -5.36 9.04
C ALA A 398 -19.47 -5.47 7.68
N VAL A 399 -19.36 -4.46 6.82
CA VAL A 399 -19.93 -4.47 5.46
C VAL A 399 -19.28 -5.57 4.62
N LEU A 400 -17.96 -5.72 4.75
CA LEU A 400 -17.22 -6.74 4.00
C LEU A 400 -17.54 -8.17 4.49
N ARG A 401 -17.78 -8.37 5.79
CA ARG A 401 -18.27 -9.66 6.32
C ARG A 401 -19.68 -9.99 5.83
N GLU A 402 -20.58 -9.02 5.80
CA GLU A 402 -21.92 -9.18 5.21
C GLU A 402 -21.81 -9.56 3.73
N PHE A 403 -20.92 -8.89 3.01
CA PHE A 403 -20.60 -9.20 1.63
C PHE A 403 -20.10 -10.65 1.44
N HIS A 404 -19.16 -11.11 2.27
CA HIS A 404 -18.69 -12.51 2.22
C HIS A 404 -19.82 -13.49 2.49
N ALA A 405 -20.74 -13.18 3.40
CA ALA A 405 -21.93 -14.00 3.64
C ALA A 405 -22.83 -14.08 2.39
N LEU A 406 -23.01 -12.98 1.66
CA LEU A 406 -23.74 -12.97 0.38
C LEU A 406 -23.03 -13.81 -0.69
N LEU A 407 -21.71 -13.67 -0.82
CA LEU A 407 -20.93 -14.49 -1.76
C LEU A 407 -21.03 -15.99 -1.46
N ARG A 408 -20.92 -16.39 -0.19
CA ARG A 408 -21.02 -17.81 0.21
C ARG A 408 -22.39 -18.41 -0.06
N ARG A 409 -23.46 -17.61 -0.08
CA ARG A 409 -24.79 -18.10 -0.48
C ARG A 409 -24.85 -18.40 -1.98
N GLN A 410 -24.19 -17.58 -2.79
CA GLN A 410 -24.15 -17.73 -4.24
C GLN A 410 -23.13 -18.78 -4.70
N ASP A 411 -22.05 -18.97 -3.95
CA ASP A 411 -21.02 -19.98 -4.16
C ASP A 411 -20.74 -20.72 -2.83
N PRO A 412 -21.57 -21.73 -2.49
CA PRO A 412 -21.39 -22.53 -1.26
C PRO A 412 -20.05 -23.26 -1.21
N GLY A 413 -19.46 -23.54 -2.37
CA GLY A 413 -18.14 -24.15 -2.48
C GLY A 413 -16.99 -23.22 -2.15
N CYS A 414 -17.26 -21.92 -1.92
CA CYS A 414 -16.27 -20.88 -1.62
C CYS A 414 -15.10 -20.90 -2.63
N LYS A 415 -15.39 -21.18 -3.90
CA LYS A 415 -14.39 -21.25 -4.97
C LYS A 415 -14.02 -19.84 -5.45
N PHE A 416 -14.89 -18.86 -5.26
CA PHE A 416 -14.67 -17.44 -5.54
C PHE A 416 -14.09 -17.18 -6.94
N GLY A 417 -14.67 -17.84 -7.96
CA GLY A 417 -14.19 -17.72 -9.34
C GLY A 417 -12.83 -18.36 -9.62
N GLY A 418 -12.34 -19.23 -8.73
CA GLY A 418 -11.03 -19.87 -8.83
C GLY A 418 -9.90 -19.08 -8.16
N LEU A 419 -10.19 -18.04 -7.38
CA LEU A 419 -9.18 -17.38 -6.56
C LEU A 419 -8.63 -18.36 -5.52
N VAL A 420 -7.32 -18.32 -5.33
CA VAL A 420 -6.63 -19.08 -4.29
C VAL A 420 -6.25 -18.15 -3.15
N ARG A 421 -6.45 -18.66 -1.92
CA ARG A 421 -6.06 -17.95 -0.71
C ARG A 421 -4.60 -18.25 -0.40
N VAL A 422 -3.75 -17.25 -0.50
CA VAL A 422 -2.32 -17.33 -0.18
C VAL A 422 -2.00 -16.53 1.07
N ARG A 423 -0.84 -16.79 1.67
CA ARG A 423 -0.30 -15.96 2.76
C ARG A 423 0.95 -15.27 2.25
N ASN A 424 1.02 -13.96 2.42
CA ASN A 424 2.27 -13.27 2.17
C ASN A 424 3.31 -13.57 3.24
N LYS A 425 4.52 -13.05 3.04
CA LYS A 425 5.61 -13.23 4.00
C LYS A 425 5.34 -12.59 5.37
N ARG A 426 4.31 -11.73 5.50
CA ARG A 426 3.82 -11.16 6.77
C ARG A 426 2.73 -12.02 7.45
N ASN A 427 2.42 -13.20 6.90
CA ASN A 427 1.27 -14.04 7.27
C ASN A 427 -0.10 -13.38 7.07
N GLU A 428 -0.18 -12.35 6.24
CA GLU A 428 -1.45 -11.73 5.86
C GLU A 428 -2.07 -12.54 4.71
N PHE A 429 -3.39 -12.75 4.76
CA PHE A 429 -4.09 -13.47 3.70
C PHE A 429 -4.34 -12.57 2.50
N LEU A 430 -4.20 -13.15 1.31
CA LEU A 430 -4.49 -12.52 0.04
C LEU A 430 -5.30 -13.48 -0.83
N TRP A 431 -6.14 -12.94 -1.71
CA TRP A 431 -6.85 -13.72 -2.71
C TRP A 431 -6.30 -13.40 -4.09
N VAL A 432 -5.62 -14.39 -4.68
CA VAL A 432 -4.88 -14.22 -5.94
C VAL A 432 -5.30 -15.24 -6.98
N HIS A 433 -5.03 -14.95 -8.24
CA HIS A 433 -5.24 -15.91 -9.32
C HIS A 433 -4.21 -17.06 -9.20
N PRO A 434 -4.55 -18.32 -9.49
CA PRO A 434 -3.67 -19.48 -9.31
C PRO A 434 -2.28 -19.33 -9.93
N ARG A 435 -2.19 -18.65 -11.08
CA ARG A 435 -0.90 -18.34 -11.74
C ARG A 435 0.11 -17.60 -10.85
N PHE A 436 -0.37 -16.81 -9.88
CA PHE A 436 0.47 -16.00 -8.98
C PHE A 436 0.68 -16.69 -7.63
N GLU A 437 0.20 -17.91 -7.45
CA GLU A 437 0.34 -18.64 -6.18
C GLU A 437 1.81 -18.83 -5.80
N GLY A 438 2.68 -19.09 -6.78
CA GLY A 438 4.12 -19.30 -6.57
C GLY A 438 4.91 -18.06 -6.13
N GLU A 439 4.30 -16.87 -6.15
CA GLU A 439 4.92 -15.60 -5.70
C GLU A 439 4.86 -15.41 -4.17
N TYR A 440 4.11 -16.27 -3.47
CA TYR A 440 3.83 -16.16 -2.02
C TYR A 440 4.37 -17.38 -1.27
#